data_AF-A0A349N5M4-F1
#
_entry.id   AF-A0A349N5M4-F1
#
_cell.length_a   1.000
_cell.length_b   1.000
_cell.length_c   1.000
_cell.angle_alpha   90.00
_cell.angle_beta   90.00
_cell.angle_gamma   90.00
#
_symmetry.space_group_name_H-M   'P 1'
#
loop_
_entity.id
_entity.type
_entity.pdbx_description
1 polymer ?
#
loop_
_entity_poly.entity_id
_entity_poly.type
_entity_poly.pdbx_seq_one_letter_code
_entity_poly.pdbx_strand_id
1 'polypeptide(L)'
;MTNKTPKIIYTLTDEAPALATYSFLPIVKAFSKPANLAVETRDISLAGRILSSFPEYLEENQRQSDDLNELGELAKTPEAN
;
A
#
# COMPACT_ATOMS: atom_id res chain seq x y z
N MET A 1 -15.59 -22.14 4.02
CA MET A 1 -15.02 -20.98 4.74
C MET A 1 -13.68 -20.67 4.10
N THR A 2 -13.60 -19.67 3.22
CA THR A 2 -12.32 -19.28 2.61
C THR A 2 -11.45 -18.62 3.69
N ASN A 3 -10.37 -19.29 4.09
CA ASN A 3 -9.30 -18.76 4.95
C ASN A 3 -8.59 -17.59 4.24
N LYS A 4 -9.22 -16.40 4.18
CA LYS A 4 -8.51 -15.18 3.81
C LYS A 4 -7.89 -14.61 5.08
N THR A 5 -6.56 -14.59 5.13
CA THR A 5 -5.81 -13.85 6.14
C THR A 5 -6.27 -12.39 6.10
N PRO A 6 -6.77 -11.81 7.22
CA PRO A 6 -7.15 -10.41 7.24
C PRO A 6 -5.94 -9.52 6.94
N LYS A 7 -6.18 -8.44 6.20
CA LYS A 7 -5.13 -7.54 5.73
C LYS A 7 -5.38 -6.13 6.24
N ILE A 8 -4.29 -5.41 6.50
CA ILE A 8 -4.26 -3.97 6.70
C ILE A 8 -3.41 -3.38 5.58
N ILE A 9 -3.92 -2.35 4.91
CA ILE A 9 -3.18 -1.61 3.89
C ILE A 9 -2.55 -0.36 4.51
N TYR A 10 -1.23 -0.34 4.58
CA TYR A 10 -0.46 0.79 5.09
C TYR A 10 -0.01 1.68 3.93
N THR A 11 -0.49 2.91 3.88
CA THR A 11 -0.18 3.84 2.78
C THR A 11 1.24 4.38 2.89
N LEU A 12 2.00 4.28 1.81
CA LEU A 12 3.24 5.04 1.64
C LEU A 12 2.83 6.41 1.08
N THR A 13 3.22 7.46 1.79
CA THR A 13 2.82 8.84 1.52
C THR A 13 4.07 9.70 1.30
N ASP A 14 4.00 10.99 1.60
CA ASP A 14 5.05 11.96 1.30
C ASP A 14 5.70 12.51 2.58
N GLU A 15 6.80 13.25 2.41
CA GLU A 15 7.41 14.13 3.42
C GLU A 15 7.68 13.46 4.78
N ALA A 16 7.27 14.10 5.88
CA ALA A 16 7.53 13.60 7.23
C ALA A 16 6.82 12.27 7.52
N PRO A 17 5.53 12.05 7.13
CA PRO A 17 4.88 10.75 7.27
C PRO A 17 5.59 9.59 6.55
N ALA A 18 6.15 9.83 5.35
CA ALA A 18 6.94 8.83 4.65
C ALA A 18 8.14 8.39 5.49
N LEU A 19 8.91 9.36 6.01
CA LEU A 19 10.08 9.09 6.87
C LEU A 19 9.69 8.32 8.15
N ALA A 20 8.59 8.71 8.79
CA ALA A 20 8.08 8.01 9.97
C ALA A 20 7.69 6.56 9.66
N THR A 21 7.11 6.32 8.47
CA THR A 21 6.70 4.99 8.01
C THR A 21 7.90 4.04 7.88
N TYR A 22 9.06 4.50 7.39
CA TYR A 22 10.27 3.66 7.33
C TYR A 22 10.71 3.14 8.70
N SER A 23 10.50 3.92 9.76
CA SER A 23 10.81 3.51 11.14
C SER A 23 9.70 2.65 11.75
N PHE A 24 8.44 3.04 11.57
CA PHE A 24 7.32 2.47 12.31
C PHE A 24 6.70 1.22 11.65
N LEU A 25 6.67 1.14 10.32
CA LEU A 25 6.07 0.02 9.61
C LEU A 25 6.71 -1.35 9.95
N PRO A 26 8.05 -1.48 10.10
CA PRO A 26 8.65 -2.74 10.57
C PRO A 26 8.15 -3.18 11.94
N ILE A 27 7.91 -2.21 12.85
CA ILE A 27 7.37 -2.48 14.19
C ILE A 27 5.93 -2.97 14.08
N VAL A 28 5.08 -2.28 13.32
CA VAL A 28 3.68 -2.71 13.10
C VAL A 28 3.62 -4.13 12.56
N LYS A 29 4.43 -4.46 11.54
CA LYS A 29 4.52 -5.83 10.97
C LYS A 29 4.94 -6.87 12.00
N ALA A 30 5.89 -6.54 12.87
CA ALA A 30 6.36 -7.47 13.90
C ALA A 30 5.26 -7.78 14.94
N PHE A 31 4.50 -6.77 15.36
CA PHE A 31 3.42 -6.91 16.34
C PHE A 31 2.14 -7.51 15.76
N SER A 32 1.87 -7.34 14.46
CA SER A 32 0.68 -7.90 13.81
C SER A 32 0.83 -9.38 13.46
N LYS A 33 2.07 -9.86 13.27
CA LYS A 33 2.38 -11.23 12.83
C LYS A 33 1.78 -12.34 13.75
N PRO A 34 1.86 -12.27 15.09
CA PRO A 34 1.28 -13.30 15.96
C PRO A 34 -0.25 -13.40 15.87
N ALA A 35 -0.92 -12.32 15.45
CA ALA A 35 -2.37 -12.29 15.24
C ALA A 35 -2.77 -12.79 13.83
N ASN A 36 -1.82 -13.27 13.03
CA ASN A 36 -2.02 -13.66 11.62
C ASN A 36 -2.67 -12.52 10.80
N LEU A 37 -2.23 -11.29 11.04
CA LEU A 37 -2.64 -10.10 10.29
C LEU A 37 -1.54 -9.71 9.31
N ALA A 38 -1.87 -9.69 8.02
CA ALA A 38 -0.96 -9.25 6.97
C ALA A 38 -1.00 -7.71 6.87
N VAL A 39 0.18 -7.09 6.80
CA VAL A 39 0.30 -5.63 6.58
C VAL A 39 0.97 -5.44 5.23
N GLU A 40 0.19 -5.03 4.24
CA GLU A 40 0.63 -4.73 2.88
C GLU A 40 0.75 -3.22 2.67
N THR A 41 1.51 -2.80 1.68
CA THR A 41 1.70 -1.37 1.38
C THR A 41 1.06 -0.99 0.06
N ARG A 42 0.58 0.25 -0.02
CA ARG A 42 0.15 0.89 -1.26
C ARG A 42 0.76 2.28 -1.34
N ASP A 43 1.42 2.60 -2.44
CA ASP A 43 2.09 3.87 -2.65
C ASP A 43 1.13 4.90 -3.26
N ILE A 44 0.74 5.87 -2.43
CA ILE A 44 -0.08 7.01 -2.84
C ILE A 44 0.71 8.33 -2.79
N SER A 45 2.04 8.25 -2.71
CA SER A 45 2.93 9.40 -2.81
C SER A 45 2.65 10.19 -4.09
N LEU A 46 3.00 11.47 -4.08
CA LEU A 46 2.93 12.31 -5.27
C LEU A 46 3.69 11.70 -6.45
N ALA A 47 4.89 11.17 -6.19
CA ALA A 47 5.72 10.54 -7.20
C ALA A 47 5.07 9.27 -7.76
N GLY A 48 4.58 8.37 -6.90
CA GLY A 48 3.93 7.12 -7.30
C GLY A 48 2.71 7.38 -8.20
N ARG A 49 1.85 8.33 -7.82
CA ARG A 49 0.67 8.69 -8.62
C ARG A 49 1.01 9.30 -9.98
N ILE A 50 2.09 10.06 -10.08
CA ILE A 50 2.56 10.56 -11.37
C ILE A 50 3.05 9.39 -12.22
N LEU A 51 3.87 8.49 -11.68
CA LEU A 51 4.39 7.35 -12.42
C LEU A 51 3.28 6.39 -12.91
N SER A 52 2.28 6.13 -12.08
CA SER A 52 1.15 5.25 -12.47
C SER A 52 0.24 5.87 -13.53
N SER A 53 0.20 7.20 -13.64
CA SER A 53 -0.63 7.92 -14.62
C SER A 53 -0.03 7.96 -16.03
N PHE A 54 1.29 7.74 -16.18
CA PHE A 54 2.03 7.89 -17.44
C PHE A 54 2.89 6.66 -17.80
N PRO A 55 2.38 5.42 -17.72
CA PRO A 55 3.16 4.19 -17.93
C PRO A 55 3.75 4.05 -19.34
N GLU A 56 3.15 4.70 -20.34
CA GLU A 56 3.59 4.69 -21.74
C GLU A 56 4.92 5.44 -21.97
N TYR A 57 5.32 6.30 -21.03
CA TYR A 57 6.60 7.00 -21.05
C TYR A 57 7.68 6.29 -20.22
N LEU A 58 7.36 5.12 -19.67
CA LEU A 58 8.21 4.38 -18.74
C LEU A 58 8.63 3.03 -19.33
N GLU A 59 9.87 2.66 -19.05
CA GLU A 59 10.34 1.28 -19.24
C GLU A 59 9.57 0.34 -18.31
N GLU A 60 9.45 -0.93 -18.69
CA GLU A 60 8.65 -1.92 -17.94
C GLU A 60 9.04 -2.01 -16.46
N ASN A 61 10.33 -1.85 -16.15
CA ASN A 61 10.86 -1.89 -14.78
C ASN A 61 10.68 -0.59 -13.99
N GLN A 62 10.22 0.49 -14.62
CA GLN A 62 9.93 1.78 -13.99
C GLN A 62 8.44 1.96 -13.68
N ARG A 63 7.58 1.17 -14.32
CA ARG A 63 6.13 1.23 -14.13
C ARG A 63 5.74 0.85 -12.71
N GLN A 64 4.73 1.53 -12.20
CA GLN A 64 4.13 1.27 -10.90
C GLN A 64 2.62 1.02 -11.08
N SER A 65 2.02 0.25 -10.17
CA SER A 65 0.58 0.06 -10.13
C SER A 65 -0.14 1.37 -9.76
N ASP A 66 -1.36 1.55 -10.25
CA ASP A 66 -2.23 2.64 -9.81
C ASP A 66 -2.90 2.28 -8.48
N ASP A 67 -2.10 2.38 -7.43
CA ASP A 67 -2.47 2.03 -6.06
C ASP A 67 -3.60 2.91 -5.52
N LEU A 68 -3.74 4.15 -5.99
CA LEU A 68 -4.86 5.02 -5.61
C LEU A 68 -6.18 4.50 -6.16
N ASN A 69 -6.20 4.08 -7.43
CA ASN A 69 -7.40 3.48 -8.02
C ASN A 69 -7.72 2.12 -7.37
N GLU A 70 -6.71 1.29 -7.09
CA GLU A 70 -6.91 0.01 -6.37
C GLU A 70 -7.53 0.24 -4.98
N LEU A 71 -7.01 1.22 -4.22
CA LEU A 71 -7.58 1.61 -2.94
C LEU A 71 -9.00 2.16 -3.07
N GLY A 72 -9.29 2.90 -4.13
CA GLY A 72 -10.63 3.41 -4.44
C GLY A 72 -11.65 2.28 -4.66
N GLU A 73 -11.25 1.18 -5.30
CA GLU A 73 -12.08 -0.01 -5.43
C GLU A 73 -12.15 -0.80 -4.12
N LEU A 74 -11.05 -0.96 -3.39
CA LEU A 74 -11.02 -1.65 -2.10
C LEU A 74 -11.96 -0.98 -1.09
N ALA A 75 -11.98 0.35 -1.02
CA ALA A 75 -12.83 1.12 -0.11
C ALA A 75 -14.34 0.88 -0.29
N LYS A 76 -14.75 0.29 -1.42
CA LYS A 76 -16.14 -0.11 -1.70
C LYS A 76 -16.47 -1.52 -1.19
N THR A 77 -15.50 -2.22 -0.61
CA THR A 77 -15.64 -3.59 -0.12
C THR A 77 -15.67 -3.66 1.41
N PRO A 78 -16.36 -4.64 2.02
CA PRO A 78 -16.35 -4.85 3.46
C PRO A 78 -14.97 -5.18 4.05
N GLU A 79 -14.04 -5.65 3.22
CA GLU A 79 -12.70 -6.06 3.63
C GLU A 79 -11.71 -4.88 3.75
N ALA A 80 -12.12 -3.64 3.45
CA ALA A 80 -11.26 -2.47 3.52
C ALA A 80 -10.78 -2.18 4.95
N ASN A 81 -9.45 -2.18 5.13
CA ASN A 81 -8.78 -1.83 6.38
C ASN A 81 -7.37 -1.30 6.09
#